data_AF-A0A971QF77-F1
#
_entry.id   AF-A0A971QF77-F1
#
_cell.length_a   1.000
_cell.length_b   1.000
_cell.length_c   1.000
_cell.angle_alpha   90.00
_cell.angle_beta   90.00
_cell.angle_gamma   90.00
#
_symmetry.space_group_name_H-M   'P 1'
#
loop_
_entity.id
_entity.type
_entity.pdbx_description
1 polymer ?
#
loop_
_entity_poly.entity_id
_entity_poly.type
_entity_poly.pdbx_seq_one_letter_code
_entity_poly.pdbx_strand_id
1 'polypeptide(L)' 'MSVDAAHARLKQATKDLLAQWNEVRQVWRDANSQAFEDQYLAPLLTRLRTVEEGLGHLQMLLGRIRQDCGRDSDVFL' A
#
# COMPACT_ATOMS: atom_id res chain seq x y z
N MET A 1 2.96 9.02 -13.58
CA MET A 1 3.37 8.42 -12.29
C MET A 1 3.55 6.93 -12.49
N SER A 2 4.60 6.30 -11.95
CA SER A 2 4.74 4.83 -12.04
C SER A 2 3.98 4.14 -10.91
N VAL A 3 3.66 2.86 -11.12
CA VAL A 3 3.04 1.99 -10.10
C VAL A 3 3.94 1.88 -8.86
N ASP A 4 5.27 1.87 -9.03
CA ASP A 4 6.23 1.86 -7.92
C ASP A 4 6.08 3.08 -7.01
N ALA A 5 5.99 4.27 -7.62
CA ALA A 5 5.84 5.51 -6.86
C ALA A 5 4.50 5.57 -6.12
N ALA A 6 3.42 5.06 -6.74
CA ALA A 6 2.11 4.96 -6.09
C ALA A 6 2.13 3.96 -4.92
N HIS A 7 2.73 2.79 -5.12
CA HIS A 7 2.87 1.76 -4.08
C HIS A 7 3.69 2.27 -2.89
N ALA A 8 4.82 2.92 -3.12
CA ALA A 8 5.65 3.49 -2.06
C ALA A 8 4.91 4.58 -1.26
N ARG A 9 4.18 5.47 -1.94
CA ARG A 9 3.39 6.52 -1.29
C ARG A 9 2.25 5.94 -0.46
N LEU A 10 1.54 4.95 -0.98
CA LEU A 10 0.47 4.28 -0.24
C LEU A 10 1.00 3.65 1.04
N LYS A 11 2.11 2.90 0.93
CA LYS A 11 2.76 2.25 2.06
C LYS A 11 3.23 3.25 3.12
N GLN A 12 3.75 4.40 2.71
CA GLN A 12 4.15 5.44 3.64
C GLN A 12 2.93 6.06 4.34
N ALA A 13 1.88 6.40 3.59
CA ALA A 13 0.65 6.94 4.16
C ALA A 13 -0.02 5.98 5.16
N THR A 14 -0.02 4.67 4.88
CA THR A 14 -0.51 3.65 5.83
C THR A 14 0.28 3.66 7.14
N LYS A 15 1.61 3.79 7.07
CA LYS A 15 2.47 3.87 8.26
C LYS A 15 2.21 5.15 9.06
N ASP A 16 2.11 6.28 8.38
CA ASP A 16 1.87 7.58 9.03
C ASP A 16 0.51 7.59 9.75
N LEU A 17 -0.52 7.01 9.13
CA LEU A 17 -1.83 6.82 9.74
C LEU A 17 -1.75 5.99 11.02
N LEU A 18 -1.05 4.85 10.99
CA LEU A 18 -0.89 3.98 12.16
C LEU A 18 -0.09 4.66 13.29
N ALA A 19 0.95 5.43 12.93
CA ALA A 19 1.73 6.19 13.90
C ALA A 19 0.85 7.24 14.61
N GLN A 20 0.08 8.03 13.85
CA GLN A 20 -0.85 9.01 14.40
C GLN A 20 -1.94 8.35 15.24
N TRP A 21 -2.48 7.21 14.80
CA TRP A 21 -3.49 6.48 15.58
C TRP A 21 -2.93 6.02 16.94
N ASN A 22 -1.70 5.50 16.97
CA ASN A 22 -1.06 5.08 18.21
C ASN A 22 -0.87 6.26 19.18
N GLU A 23 -0.51 7.44 18.67
CA GLU A 23 -0.41 8.66 19.48
C GLU A 23 -1.79 9.09 20.02
N VAL A 24 -2.82 9.09 19.17
CA VAL A 24 -4.19 9.44 19.57
C VAL A 24 -4.70 8.49 20.65
N ARG A 25 -4.49 7.18 20.51
CA ARG A 25 -4.92 6.16 21.48
C ARG A 25 -4.18 6.26 22.83
N GLN A 26 -3.04 6.96 22.89
CA GLN A 26 -2.39 7.25 24.18
C GLN A 26 -3.24 8.18 25.05
N VAL A 27 -4.03 9.07 24.47
CA VAL A 27 -4.85 10.04 25.19
C VAL A 27 -6.34 9.70 25.13
N TRP A 28 -6.80 9.15 24.01
CA TRP A 28 -8.18 8.75 23.77
C TRP A 28 -8.37 7.24 24.03
N ARG A 29 -8.72 6.89 25.27
CA ARG A 29 -8.78 5.50 25.77
C ARG A 29 -10.20 5.03 26.18
N ASP A 30 -11.23 5.73 25.72
CA ASP A 30 -12.61 5.38 26.05
C ASP A 30 -13.17 4.28 25.13
N ALA A 31 -14.42 3.89 25.36
CA ALA A 31 -15.11 2.92 24.51
C ALA A 31 -15.33 3.43 23.07
N ASN A 32 -15.37 4.74 22.85
CA ASN A 32 -15.54 5.30 21.52
C ASN A 32 -14.26 5.16 20.68
N SER A 33 -13.08 5.27 21.28
CA SER A 33 -11.82 5.06 20.56
C SER A 33 -11.68 3.60 20.09
N GLN A 34 -12.10 2.65 20.93
CA GLN A 34 -12.17 1.24 20.54
C GLN A 34 -13.18 1.00 19.42
N ALA A 35 -14.40 1.55 19.54
CA ALA A 35 -15.41 1.44 18.50
C ALA A 35 -14.96 2.06 17.17
N PHE A 36 -14.24 3.19 17.21
CA PHE A 36 -13.67 3.82 16.04
C PHE A 36 -12.61 2.94 15.35
N GLU A 37 -11.72 2.33 16.14
CA GLU A 37 -10.72 1.39 15.63
C GLU A 37 -11.37 0.22 14.90
N ASP A 38 -12.34 -0.41 15.56
CA ASP A 38 -13.01 -1.62 15.04
C ASP A 38 -13.89 -1.32 13.83
N GLN A 39 -14.59 -0.18 13.83
CA GLN A 39 -15.57 0.15 12.80
C GLN A 39 -14.93 0.75 11.53
N TYR A 40 -13.85 1.52 11.67
CA TYR A 40 -13.27 2.27 10.55
C TYR A 40 -11.83 1.88 10.25
N LEU A 41 -10.98 1.82 11.26
CA LEU A 41 -9.53 1.67 11.09
C LEU A 41 -9.16 0.23 10.70
N ALA A 42 -9.61 -0.78 11.43
CA ALA A 42 -9.32 -2.18 11.13
C ALA A 42 -9.83 -2.62 9.73
N PRO A 43 -11.06 -2.28 9.30
CA PRO A 43 -11.53 -2.58 7.95
C PRO A 43 -10.74 -1.83 6.87
N LEU A 44 -10.36 -0.56 7.12
CA LEU A 44 -9.55 0.22 6.20
C LEU A 44 -8.17 -0.39 6.02
N LEU A 45 -7.47 -0.73 7.11
CA LEU A 45 -6.15 -1.36 7.08
C LEU A 45 -6.16 -2.69 6.31
N THR A 46 -7.22 -3.48 6.50
CA THR A 46 -7.40 -4.73 5.74
C THR A 46 -7.48 -4.46 4.24
N ARG A 47 -8.27 -3.47 3.82
CA ARG A 47 -8.40 -3.09 2.41
C ARG A 47 -7.10 -2.51 1.85
N LEU A 48 -6.41 -1.67 2.62
CA LEU A 48 -5.13 -1.08 2.23
C LEU A 48 -4.09 -2.16 1.96
N ARG A 49 -4.03 -3.19 2.81
CA ARG A 49 -3.15 -4.33 2.58
C ARG A 49 -3.44 -5.05 1.27
N THR A 50 -4.71 -5.30 0.95
CA THR A 50 -5.09 -5.90 -0.35
C THR A 50 -4.66 -5.04 -1.53
N VAL A 51 -4.77 -3.71 -1.41
CA VAL A 51 -4.33 -2.78 -2.47
C VAL A 51 -2.79 -2.78 -2.60
N GLU A 52 -2.05 -2.76 -1.49
CA GLU A 52 -0.59 -2.85 -1.49
C GLU A 52 -0.10 -4.14 -2.16
N GLU A 53 -0.71 -5.29 -1.85
CA GLU A 53 -0.43 -6.58 -2.49
C GLU A 53 -0.72 -6.53 -4.00
N GLY A 54 -1.87 -5.97 -4.40
CA GLY A 54 -2.23 -5.79 -5.81
C GLY A 54 -1.27 -4.88 -6.59
N LEU A 55 -0.83 -3.77 -5.99
CA LEU A 55 0.17 -2.87 -6.59
C LEU A 55 1.53 -3.55 -6.70
N GLY A 56 1.92 -4.37 -5.72
CA GLY A 56 3.12 -5.20 -5.80
C GLY A 56 3.08 -6.20 -6.96
N HIS A 57 1.95 -6.86 -7.18
CA HIS A 57 1.77 -7.75 -8.33
C HIS A 57 1.86 -7.01 -9.67
N LEU A 58 1.19 -5.86 -9.78
CA LEU A 58 1.26 -5.03 -10.99
C LEU A 58 2.68 -4.55 -11.28
N GLN A 59 3.43 -4.17 -10.24
CA GLN A 59 4.83 -3.78 -10.36
C GLN A 59 5.68 -4.91 -10.93
N MET A 60 5.54 -6.14 -10.43
CA MET A 60 6.26 -7.31 -10.96
C MET A 60 5.90 -7.59 -12.41
N LEU A 61 4.60 -7.58 -12.77
CA LEU A 61 4.16 -7.84 -14.13
C LEU A 61 4.68 -6.79 -15.12
N LEU A 62 4.60 -5.51 -14.77
CA LEU A 62 5.13 -4.42 -15.60
C LEU A 62 6.65 -4.50 -15.74
N GLY A 63 7.36 -4.91 -14.69
CA GLY A 63 8.80 -5.17 -14.73
C GLY A 63 9.15 -6.28 -15.72
N ARG A 64 8.39 -7.37 -15.70
CA ARG A 64 8.58 -8.50 -16.62
C ARG A 64 8.28 -8.13 -18.07
N ILE A 65 7.15 -7.47 -18.33
CA ILE A 65 6.79 -7.01 -19.69
C ILE A 65 7.89 -6.11 -20.27
N ARG A 66 8.46 -5.19 -19.46
CA ARG A 66 9.57 -4.34 -19.91
C ARG A 66 10.83 -5.13 -20.24
N GLN A 67 11.15 -6.16 -19.45
CA GLN A 67 12.28 -7.05 -19.73
C GLN A 67 12.06 -7.86 -21.01
N ASP A 68 10.87 -8.43 -21.17
CA ASP A 68 10.52 -9.27 -22.32
C ASP A 68 10.53 -8.44 -23.62
N CYS A 69 9.90 -7.25 -23.63
CA CYS A 69 9.91 -6.37 -24.80
C CYS A 69 11.27 -5.72 -25.08
N GLY A 70 12.10 -5.47 -24.05
CA GLY A 70 13.45 -4.94 -24.23
C GLY A 70 14.45 -5.98 -24.74
N ARG A 71 14.16 -7.27 -24.57
CA ARG A 71 14.99 -8.38 -25.05
C ARG A 71 14.70 -8.75 -26.50
N ASP A 72 13.47 -8.54 -26.98
CA ASP A 72 13.08 -8.79 -28.38
C ASP A 72 13.71 -7.79 -29.37
N SER A 73 14.09 -6.59 -28.95
CA SER A 73 14.77 -5.61 -29.82
C SER A 73 16.23 -5.96 -30.14
N ASP A 74 16.87 -6.82 -29.35
CA ASP A 74 18.26 -7.24 -29.57
C ASP A 74 18.38 -8.53 -30.40
N VAL A 75 17.27 -9.19 -30.75
CA VAL A 75 17.28 -10.43 -31.56
C VAL A 75 17.27 -10.14 -33.07
N PHE A 76 17.10 -8.87 -33.47
CA PHE A 76 17.08 -8.43 -34.88
C PHE A 76 18.30 -7.61 -35.33
N LEU A 77 19.38 -7.56 -34.53
CA LEU A 77 20.67 -6.96 -34.91
C LEU A 77 21.80 -7.99 -34.89
#